data_AF-A0A8S3A9H8-F1
#
_entry.id   AF-A0A8S3A9H8-F1
#
_cell.length_a   1.000
_cell.length_b   1.000
_cell.length_c   1.000
_cell.angle_alpha   90.00
_cell.angle_beta   90.00
_cell.angle_gamma   90.00
#
_symmetry.space_group_name_H-M   'P 1'
#
loop_
_entity.id
_entity.type
_entity.pdbx_description
1 polymer ?
#
loop_
_entity_poly.entity_id
_entity_poly.type
_entity_poly.pdbx_seq_one_letter_code
_entity_poly.pdbx_strand_id
1 'polypeptide(L)'
;MQLGHCYRELKLNEKAVKNYELALEQDIRLPFDEYIETLIRIGMVWEAMKNFEQALNRYIEVAEIYQRDSIISDPGKIQFIEECIKRVTDNCTKVD
;
A
#
# COMPACT_ATOMS: atom_id res chain seq x y z
N MET A 1 18.24 16.46 17.41
CA MET A 1 17.55 15.24 17.90
C MET A 1 16.53 14.66 16.94
N GLN A 2 15.96 15.40 15.97
CA GLN A 2 14.91 14.86 15.09
C GLN A 2 15.40 13.80 14.07
N LEU A 3 16.62 13.94 13.53
CA LEU A 3 17.20 12.97 12.58
C LEU A 3 17.23 11.53 13.11
N GLY A 4 17.58 11.34 14.39
CA GLY A 4 17.64 10.00 15.00
C GLY A 4 16.27 9.32 15.13
N HIS A 5 15.19 10.10 15.29
CA HIS A 5 13.82 9.58 15.30
C HIS A 5 13.35 9.23 13.87
N CYS A 6 13.59 10.12 12.90
CA CYS A 6 13.24 9.86 11.49
C CYS A 6 13.94 8.61 10.93
N TYR A 7 15.23 8.42 11.20
CA TYR A 7 15.94 7.21 10.77
C TYR A 7 15.44 5.94 11.47
N ARG A 8 15.00 6.05 12.73
CA ARG A 8 14.42 4.92 13.46
C ARG A 8 13.05 4.55 12.88
N GLU A 9 12.21 5.53 12.58
CA GLU A 9 10.90 5.33 11.96
C GLU A 9 11.04 4.74 10.55
N LEU A 10 11.94 5.27 9.72
CA LEU A 10 12.21 4.75 8.39
C LEU A 10 12.59 3.26 8.43
N LYS A 11 13.53 2.90 9.31
CA LYS A 11 14.02 1.52 9.47
C LYS A 11 12.95 0.58 10.04
N LEU A 12 12.04 1.08 10.87
CA LEU A 12 10.91 0.30 11.38
C LEU A 12 9.87 0.06 10.29
N ASN A 13 9.62 1.06 9.45
CA ASN A 13 8.65 0.96 8.35
C ASN A 13 9.17 0.04 7.23
N GLU A 14 10.44 0.13 6.84
CA GLU A 14 11.07 -0.81 5.88
C GLU A 14 11.00 -2.25 6.38
N LYS A 15 11.24 -2.47 7.69
CA LYS A 15 11.06 -3.77 8.30
C LYS A 15 9.61 -4.23 8.27
N ALA A 16 8.65 -3.34 8.55
CA ALA A 16 7.23 -3.68 8.51
C ALA A 16 6.83 -4.15 7.11
N VAL A 17 7.19 -3.39 6.07
CA VAL A 17 6.93 -3.77 4.67
C VAL A 17 7.56 -5.13 4.34
N LYS A 18 8.83 -5.34 4.69
CA LYS A 18 9.49 -6.63 4.43
C LYS A 18 8.81 -7.81 5.13
N ASN A 19 8.29 -7.61 6.35
CA ASN A 19 7.55 -8.66 7.04
C ASN A 19 6.20 -8.94 6.35
N TYR A 20 5.51 -7.90 5.88
CA TYR A 20 4.28 -8.08 5.10
C TYR A 20 4.55 -8.81 3.78
N GLU A 21 5.59 -8.45 3.03
CA GLU A 21 5.95 -9.15 1.80
C GLU A 21 6.33 -10.61 2.04
N LEU A 22 7.11 -10.89 3.10
CA LEU A 22 7.41 -12.27 3.51
C LEU A 22 6.13 -13.05 3.87
N ALA A 23 5.15 -12.42 4.50
CA ALA A 23 3.87 -13.05 4.82
C ALA A 23 3.10 -13.39 3.53
N LEU A 24 3.08 -12.49 2.54
CA LEU A 24 2.45 -12.74 1.24
C LEU A 24 3.15 -13.86 0.46
N GLU A 25 4.48 -13.92 0.54
CA GLU A 25 5.30 -14.90 -0.19
C GLU A 25 5.27 -16.30 0.46
N GLN A 26 5.21 -16.37 1.80
CA GLN A 26 5.15 -17.64 2.54
C GLN A 26 3.73 -18.20 2.65
N ASP A 27 2.71 -17.34 2.67
CA ASP A 27 1.34 -17.75 2.93
C ASP A 27 0.50 -17.75 1.63
N ILE A 28 0.73 -18.79 0.82
CA ILE A 28 -0.08 -19.13 -0.38
C ILE A 28 -1.57 -19.37 -0.02
N ARG A 29 -1.96 -19.33 1.27
CA ARG A 29 -3.31 -19.59 1.77
C ARG A 29 -3.96 -18.41 2.51
N LEU A 30 -3.39 -17.21 2.47
CA LEU A 30 -4.10 -16.03 2.97
C LEU A 30 -5.47 -15.92 2.26
N PRO A 31 -6.58 -15.78 3.00
CA PRO A 31 -7.86 -15.52 2.38
C PRO A 31 -7.78 -14.20 1.61
N PHE A 32 -8.46 -14.17 0.47
CA PHE A 32 -8.37 -13.10 -0.51
C PHE A 32 -8.57 -11.69 0.11
N ASP A 33 -9.52 -11.54 1.04
CA ASP A 33 -9.74 -10.27 1.74
C ASP A 33 -8.55 -9.85 2.62
N GLU A 34 -7.88 -10.79 3.30
CA GLU A 34 -6.70 -10.48 4.14
C GLU A 34 -5.47 -10.13 3.29
N TYR A 35 -5.31 -10.81 2.14
CA TYR A 35 -4.28 -10.47 1.16
C TYR A 35 -4.44 -9.02 0.69
N ILE A 36 -5.66 -8.64 0.30
CA ILE A 36 -5.96 -7.29 -0.17
C ILE A 36 -5.78 -6.26 0.94
N GLU A 37 -6.28 -6.52 2.15
CA GLU A 37 -6.10 -5.59 3.27
C GLU A 37 -4.60 -5.38 3.57
N THR A 38 -3.80 -6.43 3.48
CA THR A 38 -2.34 -6.35 3.68
C THR A 38 -1.70 -5.44 2.65
N LEU A 39 -2.03 -5.57 1.36
CA LEU A 39 -1.50 -4.69 0.31
C LEU A 39 -1.86 -3.22 0.55
N ILE A 40 -3.11 -2.95 0.93
CA ILE A 40 -3.57 -1.58 1.26
C ILE A 40 -2.75 -1.00 2.41
N ARG A 41 -2.54 -1.78 3.47
CA ARG A 41 -1.73 -1.37 4.63
C ARG A 41 -0.28 -1.08 4.23
N ILE A 42 0.33 -1.88 3.37
CA ILE A 42 1.68 -1.62 2.84
C ILE A 42 1.68 -0.28 2.07
N GLY A 43 0.69 -0.04 1.21
CA GLY A 43 0.54 1.22 0.47
C GLY A 43 0.45 2.44 1.39
N MET A 44 -0.35 2.35 2.46
CA MET A 44 -0.48 3.43 3.46
C MET A 44 0.82 3.69 4.22
N VAL A 45 1.58 2.65 4.56
CA VAL A 45 2.89 2.79 5.23
C VAL A 45 3.87 3.52 4.32
N TRP A 46 3.94 3.16 3.03
CA TRP A 46 4.78 3.86 2.08
C TRP A 46 4.36 5.31 1.86
N GLU A 47 3.06 5.57 1.82
CA GLU A 47 2.53 6.92 1.71
C GLU A 47 2.92 7.78 2.92
N ALA A 48 2.82 7.22 4.14
CA ALA A 48 3.26 7.89 5.36
C ALA A 48 4.77 8.18 5.38
N MET A 49 5.57 7.34 4.71
CA MET A 49 7.00 7.56 4.47
C MET A 49 7.30 8.57 3.36
N LYS A 50 6.27 9.12 2.70
CA LYS A 50 6.38 9.93 1.47
C LYS A 50 7.06 9.19 0.31
N ASN A 51 7.08 7.87 0.35
CA ASN A 51 7.57 7.04 -0.74
C ASN A 51 6.41 6.74 -1.70
N PHE A 52 6.02 7.76 -2.45
CA PHE A 52 4.80 7.73 -3.27
C PHE A 52 4.86 6.69 -4.38
N GLU A 53 6.03 6.42 -4.96
CA GLU A 53 6.20 5.39 -6.00
C GLU A 53 5.86 3.99 -5.47
N GLN A 54 6.39 3.64 -4.29
CA GLN A 54 6.12 2.35 -3.66
C GLN A 54 4.66 2.24 -3.20
N ALA A 55 4.08 3.33 -2.67
CA ALA A 55 2.67 3.36 -2.29
C ALA A 55 1.75 3.14 -3.49
N LEU A 56 2.03 3.83 -4.59
CA LEU A 56 1.27 3.75 -5.83
C LEU A 56 1.26 2.33 -6.39
N ASN A 57 2.42 1.67 -6.44
CA ASN A 57 2.51 0.28 -6.91
C ASN A 57 1.56 -0.66 -6.14
N ARG A 58 1.46 -0.53 -4.82
CA ARG A 58 0.56 -1.38 -4.02
C ARG A 58 -0.91 -1.08 -4.24
N TYR A 59 -1.27 0.20 -4.35
CA TYR A 59 -2.66 0.57 -4.64
C TYR A 59 -3.08 0.13 -6.05
N ILE A 60 -2.19 0.21 -7.05
CA ILE A 60 -2.44 -0.30 -8.40
C ILE A 60 -2.66 -1.82 -8.36
N GLU A 61 -1.81 -2.58 -7.65
CA GLU A 61 -1.95 -4.03 -7.52
C GLU A 61 -3.34 -4.42 -6.98
N VAL A 62 -3.81 -3.73 -5.93
CA VAL A 62 -5.16 -3.93 -5.38
C VAL A 62 -6.24 -3.58 -6.41
N ALA A 63 -6.08 -2.48 -7.13
CA ALA A 63 -7.03 -2.06 -8.16
C ALA A 63 -7.13 -3.07 -9.31
N GLU A 64 -6.02 -3.65 -9.76
CA GLU A 64 -6.01 -4.71 -10.78
C GLU A 64 -6.74 -5.96 -10.29
N ILE A 65 -6.55 -6.33 -9.02
CA ILE A 65 -7.25 -7.47 -8.42
C ILE A 65 -8.76 -7.20 -8.37
N TYR A 66 -9.18 -6.03 -7.89
CA TYR A 66 -10.60 -5.64 -7.88
C TYR A 66 -11.17 -5.53 -9.28
N GLN A 67 -10.41 -5.10 -10.29
CA GLN A 67 -10.88 -5.05 -11.67
C GLN A 67 -11.12 -6.48 -12.22
N ARG A 68 -10.24 -7.43 -11.89
CA ARG A 68 -10.40 -8.83 -12.27
C ARG A 68 -11.61 -9.48 -11.61
N ASP A 69 -11.86 -9.14 -10.35
CA ASP A 69 -12.95 -9.66 -9.51
C ASP A 69 -14.07 -8.60 -9.30
N SER A 70 -14.30 -7.74 -10.30
CA SER A 70 -15.16 -6.55 -10.17
C SER A 70 -16.62 -6.88 -9.87
N ILE A 71 -17.04 -8.12 -10.06
CA ILE A 71 -18.38 -8.61 -9.75
C ILE A 71 -18.56 -8.85 -8.23
N ILE A 72 -17.47 -9.16 -7.53
CA ILE A 72 -17.46 -9.56 -6.12
C ILE A 72 -16.93 -8.43 -5.22
N SER A 73 -16.20 -7.48 -5.82
CA SER A 73 -15.56 -6.39 -5.08
C SER A 73 -16.56 -5.31 -4.69
N ASP A 74 -16.54 -4.90 -3.43
CA ASP A 74 -17.39 -3.83 -2.91
C ASP A 74 -17.04 -2.49 -3.60
N PRO A 75 -18.02 -1.78 -4.20
CA PRO A 75 -17.75 -0.54 -4.92
C PRO A 75 -17.17 0.56 -4.03
N GLY A 76 -17.45 0.55 -2.72
CA GLY A 76 -16.84 1.47 -1.76
C GLY A 76 -15.35 1.19 -1.57
N LYS A 77 -14.93 -0.09 -1.52
CA LYS A 77 -13.52 -0.47 -1.49
C LYS A 77 -12.80 -0.04 -2.78
N ILE A 78 -13.43 -0.20 -3.95
CA ILE A 78 -12.85 0.23 -5.23
C ILE A 78 -12.63 1.75 -5.25
N GLN A 79 -13.66 2.53 -4.91
CA GLN A 79 -13.58 4.00 -4.84
C GLN A 79 -12.50 4.48 -3.87
N PHE A 80 -12.36 3.81 -2.72
CA PHE A 80 -11.31 4.12 -1.74
C PHE A 80 -9.91 3.97 -2.36
N ILE A 81 -9.66 2.88 -3.09
CA ILE A 81 -8.37 2.65 -3.74
C ILE A 81 -8.10 3.67 -4.84
N GLU A 82 -9.11 4.02 -5.64
CA GLU A 82 -8.99 5.09 -6.64
C GLU A 82 -8.65 6.44 -6.00
N GLU A 83 -9.25 6.77 -4.85
CA GLU A 83 -8.92 7.97 -4.10
C GLU A 83 -7.48 7.95 -3.58
N CYS A 84 -7.03 6.81 -3.03
CA CYS A 84 -5.64 6.61 -2.61
C CYS A 84 -4.67 6.82 -3.77
N ILE A 85 -4.92 6.22 -4.93
CA ILE A 85 -4.10 6.38 -6.14
C ILE A 85 -4.04 7.85 -6.56
N LYS A 86 -5.20 8.52 -6.62
CA LYS A 86 -5.28 9.95 -7.00
C LYS A 86 -4.51 10.83 -6.03
N ARG A 87 -4.66 10.60 -4.72
CA ARG A 87 -3.96 11.34 -3.67
C ARG A 87 -2.45 11.16 -3.78
N VAL A 88 -1.97 9.92 -3.92
CA VAL A 88 -0.54 9.64 -4.07
C VAL A 88 0.03 10.27 -5.35
N THR A 89 -0.71 10.20 -6.46
CA THR A 89 -0.28 10.75 -7.75
C THR A 89 -0.19 12.28 -7.69
N ASP A 90 -1.17 12.95 -7.09
CA ASP A 90 -1.16 14.40 -6.89
C ASP A 90 -0.01 14.86 -5.96
N ASN A 91 0.33 14.05 -4.96
CA ASN A 91 1.50 14.33 -4.12
C ASN A 91 2.83 14.07 -4.84
N CYS A 92 2.87 13.18 -5.84
CA CYS A 92 4.05 12.93 -6.65
C CYS A 92 4.34 14.06 -7.63
N THR A 93 3.31 14.70 -8.21
CA THR A 93 3.46 15.80 -9.18
C THR A 93 3.73 17.17 -8.54
N LYS A 94 3.59 17.29 -7.22
CA LYS A 94 3.86 18.51 -6.44
C LYS A 94 5.31 18.63 -5.94
N VAL A 95 6.17 17.66 -6.27
CA VAL A 95 7.57 17.62 -5.80
C VAL A 95 8.54 18.26 -6.81
N ASP A 96 8.05 18.82 -7.92
CA ASP A 96 8.83 19.65 -8.86
C ASP A 96 8.76 21.15 -8.54
#